data_AF-A0AAJ3CED4-F1
#
_entry.id   AF-A0AAJ3CED4-F1
#
_cell.length_a   1.000
_cell.length_b   1.000
_cell.length_c   1.000
_cell.angle_alpha   90.00
_cell.angle_beta   90.00
_cell.angle_gamma   90.00
#
_symmetry.space_group_name_H-M   'P 1'
#
loop_
_entity.id
_entity.type
_entity.pdbx_description
1 polymer ?
#
loop_
_entity_poly.entity_id
_entity_poly.type
_entity_poly.pdbx_seq_one_letter_code
_entity_poly.pdbx_strand_id
1 'polypeptide(L)'
;MLKKISPVLRLHRHACCQDARARDCSPLLLHALLLVPSCDKLTCHVESTRGVRLPSCSFHACTASIQPVKPATPAPREIVAARLRQARERRGLSQREVGMRMGLDKDTASARISRYESGAMSISLEALFEMAEALEVPPAFLLAGTPGMADAILALGEQSHTQQDQLAKVLVALSKLEPKVRAARVQKLLMPNADE
;
A
#
# COMPACT_ATOMS: atom_id res chain seq x y z
N MET A 1 -15.14 19.91 -6.13
CA MET A 1 -13.68 20.05 -5.90
C MET A 1 -13.04 18.66 -5.93
N LEU A 2 -12.38 18.30 -7.02
CA LEU A 2 -11.78 16.98 -7.22
C LEU A 2 -10.33 16.98 -6.70
N LYS A 3 -10.04 16.06 -5.77
CA LYS A 3 -8.72 15.85 -5.17
C LYS A 3 -7.74 15.35 -6.23
N LYS A 4 -6.62 16.07 -6.42
CA LYS A 4 -5.49 15.64 -7.26
C LYS A 4 -4.85 14.39 -6.62
N ILE A 5 -4.84 13.27 -7.36
CA ILE A 5 -4.10 12.05 -7.03
C ILE A 5 -2.87 12.04 -7.94
N SER A 6 -1.68 12.04 -7.35
CA SER A 6 -0.41 11.96 -8.10
C SER A 6 -0.17 10.52 -8.58
N PRO A 7 0.16 10.27 -9.86
CA PRO A 7 0.46 8.93 -10.34
C PRO A 7 1.88 8.50 -9.91
N VAL A 8 1.99 7.29 -9.37
CA VAL A 8 3.28 6.62 -9.11
C VAL A 8 3.68 5.88 -10.39
N LEU A 9 4.84 6.24 -10.94
CA LEU A 9 5.40 5.65 -12.15
C LEU A 9 6.02 4.27 -11.82
N ARG A 10 5.61 3.21 -12.53
CA ARG A 10 6.25 1.88 -12.43
C ARG A 10 6.74 1.49 -13.82
N LEU A 11 8.05 1.53 -14.07
CA LEU A 11 8.65 1.00 -15.30
C LEU A 11 8.64 -0.53 -15.26
N HIS A 12 8.12 -1.16 -16.30
CA HIS A 12 8.35 -2.58 -16.57
C HIS A 12 9.54 -2.74 -17.51
N ARG A 13 10.53 -3.51 -17.05
CA ARG A 13 11.68 -3.95 -17.85
C ARG A 13 11.18 -5.08 -18.76
N HIS A 14 10.75 -4.76 -19.98
CA HIS A 14 10.56 -5.81 -20.98
C HIS A 14 11.92 -6.19 -21.57
N ALA A 15 12.21 -7.48 -21.53
CA ALA A 15 13.47 -8.10 -21.86
C ALA A 15 13.90 -7.82 -23.31
N CYS A 16 15.08 -7.26 -23.48
CA CYS A 16 15.87 -7.41 -24.68
C CYS A 16 17.34 -7.48 -24.25
N CYS A 17 17.81 -8.69 -23.93
CA CYS A 17 19.22 -9.06 -23.83
C CYS A 17 19.30 -10.58 -23.67
N GLN A 18 19.14 -11.31 -24.77
CA GLN A 18 19.92 -12.53 -24.96
C GLN A 18 21.29 -12.06 -25.48
N ASP A 19 22.22 -11.76 -24.59
CA ASP A 19 23.64 -11.86 -24.91
C ASP A 19 24.48 -11.95 -23.64
N ALA A 20 25.14 -13.08 -23.50
CA ALA A 20 26.03 -13.40 -22.41
C ALA A 20 27.36 -12.68 -22.62
N ARG A 21 27.53 -11.48 -22.03
CA ARG A 21 28.82 -10.84 -21.64
C ARG A 21 28.57 -9.36 -21.30
N ALA A 22 28.10 -9.07 -20.09
CA ALA A 22 28.30 -7.76 -19.48
C ALA A 22 28.21 -7.92 -17.96
N ARG A 23 29.38 -7.87 -17.30
CA ARG A 23 29.50 -7.77 -15.85
C ARG A 23 29.37 -6.30 -15.46
N ASP A 24 28.72 -6.08 -14.32
CA ASP A 24 28.78 -4.88 -13.47
C ASP A 24 28.20 -3.57 -14.01
N CYS A 25 27.00 -3.21 -13.55
CA CYS A 25 26.54 -1.82 -13.45
C CYS A 25 25.75 -1.64 -12.14
N SER A 26 26.44 -1.17 -11.10
CA SER A 26 25.83 -0.61 -9.88
C SER A 26 25.35 0.83 -10.15
N PRO A 27 24.20 1.27 -9.63
CA PRO A 27 23.75 2.65 -9.81
C PRO A 27 24.27 3.55 -8.69
N LEU A 28 24.99 4.62 -9.06
CA LEU A 28 25.27 5.75 -8.17
C LEU A 28 24.19 6.82 -8.34
N LEU A 29 23.42 7.08 -7.28
CA LEU A 29 22.42 8.15 -7.18
C LEU A 29 23.12 9.49 -6.92
N LEU A 30 22.83 10.52 -7.72
CA LEU A 30 23.08 11.91 -7.34
C LEU A 30 21.79 12.71 -7.37
N HIS A 31 21.44 13.30 -6.22
CA HIS A 31 20.29 14.18 -6.01
C HIS A 31 20.60 15.58 -6.56
N ALA A 32 19.68 16.16 -7.33
CA ALA A 32 19.65 17.59 -7.61
C ALA A 32 18.23 18.14 -7.38
N LEU A 33 18.07 18.94 -6.33
CA LEU A 33 16.91 19.80 -6.12
C LEU A 33 17.00 21.00 -7.06
N LEU A 34 15.94 21.27 -7.82
CA LEU A 34 15.69 22.58 -8.41
C LEU A 34 14.25 23.02 -8.12
N LEU A 35 14.15 24.07 -7.32
CA LEU A 35 12.99 24.94 -7.13
C LEU A 35 12.91 25.90 -8.31
N VAL A 36 11.82 25.92 -9.09
CA VAL A 36 11.36 27.10 -9.83
C VAL A 36 9.81 27.11 -9.90
N PRO A 37 9.15 28.28 -9.72
CA PRO A 37 7.69 28.40 -9.73
C PRO A 37 7.15 28.54 -11.17
N SER A 38 5.89 28.11 -11.35
CA SER A 38 5.01 28.48 -12.46
C SER A 38 5.53 28.25 -13.89
N CYS A 39 5.49 27.01 -14.38
CA CYS A 39 4.95 26.72 -15.72
C CYS A 39 4.72 25.23 -15.94
N ASP A 40 3.56 24.92 -16.51
CA ASP A 40 3.22 23.65 -17.12
C ASP A 40 4.23 23.28 -18.21
N LYS A 41 4.90 22.14 -18.04
CA LYS A 41 5.20 21.15 -19.11
C LYS A 41 6.14 20.07 -18.58
N LEU A 42 5.73 18.84 -18.81
CA LEU A 42 6.46 17.59 -18.58
C LEU A 42 7.93 17.71 -18.99
N THR A 43 8.86 17.54 -18.05
CA THR A 43 10.24 17.21 -18.36
C THR A 43 10.35 15.70 -18.60
N CYS A 44 10.50 15.31 -19.85
CA CYS A 44 10.88 13.98 -20.28
C CYS A 44 12.39 13.79 -20.01
N HIS A 45 12.76 12.80 -19.21
CA HIS A 45 14.14 12.33 -19.15
C HIS A 45 14.40 11.40 -20.34
N VAL A 46 15.23 11.86 -21.28
CA VAL A 46 15.85 11.02 -22.32
C VAL A 46 17.31 10.86 -21.93
N GLU A 47 17.72 9.62 -21.62
CA GLU A 47 19.12 9.31 -21.36
C GLU A 47 19.86 9.20 -22.69
N SER A 48 20.54 10.28 -23.05
CA SER A 48 21.42 10.35 -24.21
C SER A 48 22.68 9.53 -23.95
N THR A 49 22.79 8.37 -24.59
CA THR A 49 24.05 7.65 -24.72
C THR A 49 24.99 8.46 -25.62
N ARG A 50 26.08 8.98 -25.03
CA ARG A 50 27.19 9.53 -25.82
C ARG A 50 27.74 8.41 -26.71
N GLY A 51 27.67 8.62 -28.03
CA GLY A 51 28.69 8.11 -28.95
C GLY A 51 28.43 6.81 -29.71
N VAL A 52 27.19 6.36 -29.92
CA VAL A 52 26.90 5.27 -30.88
C VAL A 52 26.10 5.80 -32.05
N ARG A 53 26.65 5.67 -33.27
CA ARG A 53 25.93 5.89 -34.53
C ARG A 53 24.81 4.86 -34.63
N LEU A 54 23.56 5.26 -34.47
CA LEU A 54 22.39 4.44 -34.77
C LEU A 54 22.20 4.42 -36.30
N PRO A 55 22.04 3.24 -36.94
CA PRO A 55 21.55 3.17 -38.30
C PRO A 55 20.09 3.62 -38.32
N SER A 56 19.70 4.29 -39.40
CA SER A 56 18.39 4.91 -39.64
C SER A 56 17.20 4.07 -39.15
N CYS A 57 16.63 4.43 -37.99
CA CYS A 57 15.27 4.03 -37.65
C CYS A 57 14.31 5.06 -38.25
N SER A 58 13.59 4.64 -39.28
CA SER A 58 12.44 5.35 -39.82
C SER A 58 11.46 5.72 -38.70
N PHE A 59 10.94 6.94 -38.73
CA PHE A 59 9.88 7.43 -37.84
C PHE A 59 8.69 6.47 -37.85
N HIS A 60 8.68 5.48 -36.97
CA HIS A 60 7.45 4.83 -36.51
C HIS A 60 7.17 5.40 -35.13
N ALA A 61 6.10 6.19 -35.07
CA ALA A 61 5.61 6.86 -33.89
C ALA A 61 5.45 5.87 -32.74
N CYS A 62 6.33 5.96 -31.74
CA CYS A 62 6.07 5.39 -30.42
C CYS A 62 4.93 6.18 -29.79
N THR A 63 3.69 5.76 -30.03
CA THR A 63 2.53 6.25 -29.29
C THR A 63 2.48 5.51 -27.95
N ALA A 64 2.96 6.17 -26.90
CA ALA A 64 2.71 5.74 -25.53
C ALA A 64 1.20 5.88 -25.25
N SER A 65 0.48 4.77 -25.29
CA SER A 65 -0.94 4.73 -24.95
C SER A 65 -1.08 4.77 -23.43
N ILE A 66 -1.37 5.96 -22.89
CA ILE A 66 -1.78 6.12 -21.49
C ILE A 66 -3.24 5.68 -21.40
N GLN A 67 -3.49 4.44 -21.01
CA GLN A 67 -4.84 4.03 -20.66
C GLN A 67 -5.15 4.49 -19.23
N PRO A 68 -6.27 5.20 -19.00
CA PRO A 68 -6.74 5.48 -17.66
C PRO A 68 -7.16 4.16 -17.00
N VAL A 69 -6.38 3.70 -16.03
CA VAL A 69 -6.76 2.54 -15.21
C VAL A 69 -7.89 3.02 -14.29
N LYS A 70 -9.13 2.62 -14.60
CA LYS A 70 -10.26 2.73 -13.66
C LYS A 70 -9.80 2.12 -12.33
N PRO A 71 -9.97 2.77 -11.17
CA PRO A 71 -9.57 2.15 -9.91
C PRO A 71 -10.36 0.85 -9.77
N ALA A 72 -9.68 -0.28 -9.99
CA ALA A 72 -10.27 -1.59 -9.83
C ALA A 72 -10.57 -1.76 -8.35
N THR A 73 -11.76 -2.27 -8.03
CA THR A 73 -12.03 -2.77 -6.68
C THR A 73 -10.90 -3.73 -6.32
N PRO A 74 -10.17 -3.53 -5.21
CA PRO A 74 -9.04 -4.37 -4.88
C PRO A 74 -9.52 -5.81 -4.72
N ALA A 75 -8.78 -6.75 -5.31
CA ALA A 75 -9.12 -8.15 -5.15
C ALA A 75 -9.06 -8.51 -3.65
N PRO A 76 -9.87 -9.47 -3.15
CA PRO A 76 -9.88 -9.84 -1.73
C PRO A 76 -8.47 -10.14 -1.16
N ARG A 77 -7.64 -10.80 -1.97
CA ARG A 77 -6.23 -11.07 -1.64
C ARG A 77 -5.37 -9.81 -1.46
N GLU A 78 -5.65 -8.75 -2.21
CA GLU A 78 -4.93 -7.47 -2.10
C GLU A 78 -5.32 -6.72 -0.82
N ILE A 79 -6.57 -6.89 -0.36
CA ILE A 79 -7.00 -6.37 0.94
C ILE A 79 -6.21 -7.04 2.05
N VAL A 80 -6.17 -8.38 2.07
CA VAL A 80 -5.40 -9.13 3.08
C VAL A 80 -3.92 -8.79 3.02
N ALA A 81 -3.33 -8.75 1.82
CA ALA A 81 -1.94 -8.39 1.61
C ALA A 81 -1.61 -7.00 2.19
N ALA A 82 -2.46 -6.01 1.94
CA ALA A 82 -2.29 -4.67 2.47
C ALA A 82 -2.40 -4.62 4.01
N ARG A 83 -3.32 -5.40 4.59
CA ARG A 83 -3.52 -5.44 6.06
C ARG A 83 -2.41 -6.19 6.77
N LEU A 84 -1.96 -7.33 6.24
CA LEU A 84 -0.77 -8.03 6.71
C LEU A 84 0.42 -7.09 6.79
N ARG A 85 0.70 -6.38 5.69
CA ARG A 85 1.80 -5.41 5.63
C ARG A 85 1.62 -4.29 6.65
N GLN A 86 0.41 -3.74 6.76
CA GLN A 86 0.09 -2.68 7.74
C GLN A 86 0.35 -3.13 9.18
N ALA A 87 -0.14 -4.30 9.60
CA ALA A 87 0.09 -4.81 10.96
C ALA A 87 1.57 -5.12 11.20
N ARG A 88 2.25 -5.73 10.22
CA ARG A 88 3.66 -6.04 10.31
C ARG A 88 4.51 -4.78 10.52
N GLU A 89 4.29 -3.75 9.71
CA GLU A 89 5.01 -2.48 9.80
C GLU A 89 4.72 -1.75 11.11
N ARG A 90 3.47 -1.76 11.59
CA ARG A 90 3.10 -1.20 12.90
C ARG A 90 3.83 -1.84 14.08
N ARG A 91 4.09 -3.15 13.98
CA ARG A 91 4.82 -3.90 15.02
C ARG A 91 6.33 -3.94 14.82
N GLY A 92 6.85 -3.35 13.74
CA GLY A 92 8.27 -3.41 13.41
C GLY A 92 8.78 -4.83 13.11
N LEU A 93 7.91 -5.75 12.68
CA LEU A 93 8.29 -7.13 12.41
C LEU A 93 8.85 -7.28 10.99
N SER A 94 9.84 -8.16 10.82
CA SER A 94 10.30 -8.58 9.49
C SER A 94 9.35 -9.63 8.90
N GLN A 95 9.38 -9.81 7.57
CA GLN A 95 8.59 -10.89 6.93
C GLN A 95 8.97 -12.27 7.48
N ARG A 96 10.26 -12.50 7.74
CA ARG A 96 10.75 -13.73 8.36
C ARG A 96 10.19 -13.92 9.77
N GLU A 97 10.18 -12.86 10.58
CA GLU A 97 9.67 -12.89 11.94
C GLU A 97 8.19 -13.27 11.99
N VAL A 98 7.36 -12.65 11.15
CA VAL A 98 5.93 -13.03 11.05
C VAL A 98 5.79 -14.49 10.64
N GLY A 99 6.54 -14.94 9.63
CA GLY A 99 6.48 -16.33 9.19
C GLY A 99 6.91 -17.33 10.26
N MET A 100 7.95 -17.04 11.03
CA MET A 100 8.38 -17.89 12.15
C MET A 100 7.31 -17.94 13.26
N ARG A 101 6.67 -16.81 13.58
CA ARG A 101 5.55 -16.76 14.54
C ARG A 101 4.33 -17.55 14.09
N MET A 102 4.09 -17.64 12.78
CA MET A 102 3.08 -18.53 12.18
C MET A 102 3.52 -20.00 12.14
N GLY A 103 4.66 -20.38 12.73
CA GLY A 103 5.16 -21.75 12.72
C GLY A 103 5.75 -22.20 11.38
N LEU A 104 6.06 -21.28 10.47
CA LEU A 104 6.70 -21.61 9.20
C LEU A 104 8.18 -21.93 9.39
N ASP A 105 8.69 -22.81 8.54
CA ASP A 105 10.12 -23.11 8.48
C ASP A 105 10.96 -21.85 8.23
N LYS A 106 12.06 -21.72 8.96
CA LYS A 106 12.93 -20.53 9.00
C LYS A 106 13.41 -20.13 7.60
N ASP A 107 13.71 -21.08 6.73
CA ASP A 107 14.27 -20.83 5.40
C ASP A 107 13.20 -20.45 4.37
N THR A 108 11.94 -20.85 4.62
CA THR A 108 10.80 -20.54 3.74
C THR A 108 9.90 -19.40 4.24
N ALA A 109 10.01 -19.03 5.51
CA ALA A 109 9.16 -18.05 6.20
C ALA A 109 9.07 -16.72 5.44
N SER A 110 10.22 -16.09 5.15
CA SER A 110 10.24 -14.78 4.48
C SER A 110 9.63 -14.84 3.08
N ALA A 111 9.94 -15.89 2.31
CA ALA A 111 9.42 -16.05 0.96
C ALA A 111 7.90 -16.26 0.96
N ARG A 112 7.37 -17.01 1.93
CA ARG A 112 5.92 -17.25 2.06
C ARG A 112 5.17 -15.97 2.42
N ILE A 113 5.65 -15.22 3.42
CA ILE A 113 5.05 -13.93 3.80
C ILE A 113 5.14 -12.92 2.67
N SER A 114 6.25 -12.86 1.92
CA SER A 114 6.36 -11.99 0.75
C SER A 114 5.33 -12.30 -0.33
N ARG A 115 4.99 -13.58 -0.55
CA ARG A 115 3.94 -13.97 -1.50
C ARG A 115 2.54 -13.61 -0.99
N TYR A 116 2.30 -13.66 0.31
CA TYR A 116 1.07 -13.15 0.91
C TYR A 116 0.96 -11.63 0.76
N GLU A 117 1.99 -10.86 1.09
CA GLU A 117 2.01 -9.39 0.98
C GLU A 117 1.93 -8.86 -0.46
N SER A 118 2.19 -9.71 -1.46
CA SER A 118 2.02 -9.37 -2.87
C SER A 118 0.71 -9.87 -3.46
N GLY A 119 -0.10 -10.63 -2.70
CA GLY A 119 -1.29 -11.30 -3.20
C GLY A 119 -1.01 -12.39 -4.25
N ALA A 120 0.25 -12.85 -4.37
CA ALA A 120 0.67 -13.83 -5.35
C ALA A 120 0.27 -15.27 -4.97
N MET A 121 -0.05 -15.51 -3.70
CA MET A 121 -0.44 -16.81 -3.17
C MET A 121 -1.79 -16.71 -2.45
N SER A 122 -2.63 -17.74 -2.60
CA SER A 122 -3.86 -17.87 -1.84
C SER A 122 -3.57 -18.09 -0.36
N ILE A 123 -4.48 -17.62 0.49
CA ILE A 123 -4.41 -17.72 1.94
C ILE A 123 -5.64 -18.51 2.37
N SER A 124 -5.44 -19.60 3.12
CA SER A 124 -6.56 -20.34 3.69
C SER A 124 -7.16 -19.58 4.88
N LEU A 125 -8.34 -20.00 5.34
CA LEU A 125 -8.95 -19.37 6.51
C LEU A 125 -8.10 -19.62 7.76
N GLU A 126 -7.56 -20.83 7.92
CA GLU A 126 -6.69 -21.22 9.02
C GLU A 126 -5.44 -20.34 9.06
N ALA A 127 -4.79 -20.14 7.91
CA ALA A 127 -3.63 -19.27 7.79
C ALA A 127 -3.95 -17.79 8.09
N LEU A 128 -5.19 -17.33 7.87
CA LEU A 128 -5.61 -15.99 8.29
C LEU A 128 -5.66 -15.86 9.82
N PHE A 129 -6.15 -16.88 10.52
CA PHE A 129 -6.19 -16.87 11.99
C PHE A 129 -4.79 -17.00 12.59
N GLU A 130 -3.96 -17.92 12.09
CA GLU A 130 -2.54 -18.06 12.50
C GLU A 130 -1.77 -16.74 12.28
N MET A 131 -2.03 -16.07 11.16
CA MET A 131 -1.45 -14.77 10.84
C MET A 131 -1.92 -13.68 11.81
N ALA A 132 -3.21 -13.66 12.15
CA ALA A 132 -3.77 -12.71 13.10
C ALA A 132 -3.18 -12.89 14.50
N GLU A 133 -2.99 -14.14 14.94
CA GLU A 133 -2.30 -14.47 16.20
C GLU A 133 -0.83 -14.05 16.18
N ALA A 134 -0.09 -14.38 15.11
CA ALA A 134 1.31 -14.01 14.96
C ALA A 134 1.53 -12.48 14.97
N LEU A 135 0.55 -11.74 14.44
CA LEU A 135 0.51 -10.28 14.43
C LEU A 135 -0.24 -9.72 15.65
N GLU A 136 -0.72 -10.55 16.57
CA GLU A 136 -1.56 -10.20 17.72
C GLU A 136 -2.60 -9.09 17.39
N VAL A 137 -3.36 -9.29 16.32
CA VAL A 137 -4.47 -8.41 15.89
C VAL A 137 -5.78 -9.21 15.83
N PRO A 138 -6.95 -8.55 15.96
CA PRO A 138 -8.22 -9.23 15.71
C PRO A 138 -8.27 -9.76 14.27
N PRO A 139 -8.71 -11.01 14.00
CA PRO A 139 -8.74 -11.58 12.64
C PRO A 139 -9.49 -10.71 11.61
N ALA A 140 -10.54 -10.01 12.06
CA ALA A 140 -11.31 -9.08 11.22
C ALA A 140 -10.46 -7.94 10.63
N PHE A 141 -9.35 -7.58 11.29
CA PHE A 141 -8.41 -6.56 10.81
C PHE A 141 -7.84 -6.93 9.43
N LEU A 142 -7.52 -8.21 9.21
CA LEU A 142 -6.93 -8.70 7.95
C LEU A 142 -7.91 -8.60 6.77
N LEU A 143 -9.22 -8.52 7.05
CA LEU A 143 -10.28 -8.43 6.05
C LEU A 143 -10.82 -7.00 5.87
N ALA A 144 -10.27 -6.02 6.58
CA ALA A 144 -10.76 -4.65 6.54
C ALA A 144 -10.50 -3.99 5.16
N GLY A 145 -11.56 -3.67 4.43
CA GLY A 145 -11.45 -3.11 3.07
C GLY A 145 -10.73 -1.75 3.00
N THR A 146 -10.72 -0.97 4.08
CA THR A 146 -10.06 0.35 4.13
C THR A 146 -9.15 0.46 5.36
N PRO A 147 -8.10 1.31 5.31
CA PRO A 147 -7.24 1.57 6.47
C PRO A 147 -8.03 2.08 7.69
N GLY A 148 -9.03 2.95 7.48
CA GLY A 148 -9.86 3.47 8.57
C GLY A 148 -10.73 2.42 9.26
N MET A 149 -11.27 1.45 8.50
CA MET A 149 -11.95 0.29 9.11
C MET A 149 -10.96 -0.57 9.91
N ALA A 150 -9.76 -0.76 9.37
CA ALA A 150 -8.72 -1.53 10.03
C ALA A 150 -8.32 -0.89 11.36
N ASP A 151 -8.14 0.43 11.37
CA ASP A 151 -7.81 1.21 12.57
C ASP A 151 -8.92 1.15 13.62
N ALA A 152 -10.19 1.26 13.19
CA ALA A 152 -11.33 1.12 14.09
C ALA A 152 -11.39 -0.29 14.72
N ILE A 153 -11.12 -1.34 13.93
CA ILE A 153 -11.11 -2.73 14.43
C ILE A 153 -9.98 -2.93 15.44
N LEU A 154 -8.77 -2.41 15.18
CA LEU A 154 -7.67 -2.48 16.15
C LEU A 154 -8.02 -1.76 17.45
N ALA A 155 -8.47 -0.50 17.35
CA ALA A 155 -8.80 0.31 18.51
C ALA A 155 -9.87 -0.35 19.38
N LEU A 156 -10.89 -0.99 18.77
CA LEU A 156 -11.90 -1.75 19.50
C LEU A 156 -11.32 -3.05 20.10
N GLY A 157 -10.45 -3.75 19.38
CA GLY A 157 -9.83 -4.99 19.83
C GLY A 157 -8.98 -4.85 21.10
N GLU A 158 -8.45 -3.65 21.37
CA GLU A 158 -7.70 -3.33 22.58
C GLU A 158 -8.57 -3.05 23.81
N GLN A 159 -9.88 -2.86 23.63
CA GLN A 159 -10.80 -2.53 24.73
C GLN A 159 -11.39 -3.78 25.38
N SER A 160 -11.91 -3.64 26.60
CA SER A 160 -12.71 -4.68 27.25
C SER A 160 -14.03 -4.92 26.51
N HIS A 161 -14.63 -6.10 26.66
CA HIS A 161 -15.90 -6.43 26.00
C HIS A 161 -17.03 -5.41 26.30
N THR A 162 -17.13 -4.92 27.54
CA THR A 162 -18.11 -3.87 27.88
C THR A 162 -17.84 -2.56 27.15
N GLN A 163 -16.58 -2.15 27.03
CA GLN A 163 -16.22 -0.94 26.29
C GLN A 163 -16.40 -1.12 24.78
N GLN A 164 -16.12 -2.30 24.23
CA GLN A 164 -16.41 -2.65 22.84
C GLN A 164 -17.90 -2.42 22.53
N ASP A 165 -18.79 -2.95 23.37
CA ASP A 165 -20.23 -2.77 23.22
C ASP A 165 -20.66 -1.30 23.31
N GLN A 166 -20.10 -0.55 24.26
CA GLN A 166 -20.42 0.88 24.44
C GLN A 166 -19.95 1.71 23.24
N LEU A 167 -18.71 1.53 22.79
CA LEU A 167 -18.15 2.25 21.66
C LEU A 167 -18.88 1.90 20.35
N ALA A 168 -19.22 0.62 20.15
CA ALA A 168 -20.02 0.19 19.01
C ALA A 168 -21.40 0.87 19.00
N LYS A 169 -22.08 0.95 20.15
CA LYS A 169 -23.37 1.67 20.29
C LYS A 169 -23.23 3.14 19.94
N VAL A 170 -22.18 3.82 20.41
CA VAL A 170 -21.92 5.23 20.08
C VAL A 170 -21.69 5.41 18.59
N LEU A 171 -20.87 4.56 17.97
CA LEU A 171 -20.59 4.63 16.53
C LEU A 171 -21.87 4.43 15.69
N VAL A 172 -22.71 3.46 16.07
CA VAL A 172 -24.01 3.21 15.43
C VAL A 172 -24.99 4.37 15.64
N ALA A 173 -24.98 4.99 16.82
CA ALA A 173 -25.81 6.17 17.07
C ALA A 173 -25.36 7.36 16.20
N LEU A 174 -24.04 7.61 16.10
CA LEU A 174 -23.48 8.67 15.26
C LEU A 174 -23.79 8.46 13.78
N SER A 175 -23.74 7.21 13.29
CA SER A 175 -24.01 6.91 11.88
C SER A 175 -25.47 7.14 11.46
N LYS A 176 -26.40 7.18 12.42
CA LYS A 176 -27.83 7.47 12.19
C LYS A 176 -28.15 8.98 12.16
N LEU A 177 -27.25 9.85 12.60
CA LEU A 177 -27.46 11.30 12.60
C LEU A 177 -27.45 11.86 11.17
N GLU A 178 -28.15 12.98 10.97
CA GLU A 178 -28.06 13.78 9.74
C GLU A 178 -26.60 14.09 9.36
N PRO A 179 -26.19 14.02 8.07
CA PRO A 179 -24.78 14.15 7.68
C PRO A 179 -24.10 15.43 8.18
N LYS A 180 -24.82 16.56 8.17
CA LYS A 180 -24.29 17.84 8.68
C LYS A 180 -24.04 17.80 10.18
N VAL A 181 -25.00 17.26 10.95
CA VAL A 181 -24.90 17.13 12.41
C VAL A 181 -23.80 16.14 12.79
N ARG A 182 -23.73 15.01 12.08
CA ARG A 182 -22.69 14.00 12.25
C ARG A 182 -21.30 14.57 12.04
N ALA A 183 -21.08 15.32 10.96
CA ALA A 183 -19.79 15.93 10.66
C ALA A 183 -19.37 16.92 11.75
N ALA A 184 -20.27 17.80 12.20
CA ALA A 184 -19.99 18.74 13.28
C ALA A 184 -19.65 18.02 14.61
N ARG A 185 -20.39 16.94 14.93
CA ARG A 185 -20.14 16.17 16.15
C ARG A 185 -18.80 15.41 16.10
N VAL A 186 -18.48 14.80 14.96
CA VAL A 186 -17.20 14.12 14.73
C VAL A 186 -16.04 15.12 14.79
N GLN A 187 -16.18 16.30 14.18
CA GLN A 187 -15.17 17.35 14.25
C GLN A 187 -14.88 17.76 15.70
N LYS A 188 -15.93 17.95 16.50
CA LYS A 188 -15.81 18.25 17.94
C LYS A 188 -15.11 17.14 18.74
N LEU A 189 -15.28 15.88 18.34
CA LEU A 189 -14.58 14.74 18.99
C LEU A 189 -13.11 14.64 18.56
N LEU A 190 -12.80 14.98 17.31
CA LEU A 190 -11.43 14.92 16.77
C LEU A 190 -10.57 16.12 17.19
N MET A 191 -11.17 17.24 17.56
CA MET A 191 -10.50 18.46 18.03
C MET A 191 -11.01 18.79 19.43
N PRO A 192 -10.58 18.07 20.48
CA PRO A 192 -11.11 18.27 21.82
C PRO A 192 -10.77 19.65 22.39
N ASN A 193 -9.61 20.21 22.07
CA ASN A 193 -9.13 21.48 22.63
C ASN A 193 -8.60 22.40 21.52
N ALA A 194 -9.38 23.41 21.15
CA ALA A 194 -8.85 24.65 20.55
C ALA A 194 -8.91 25.83 21.55
N ASP A 195 -9.54 25.62 22.71
CA ASP A 195 -9.88 26.66 23.70
C ASP A 195 -9.53 26.22 25.15
N GLU A 196 -8.34 25.66 25.37
CA GLU A 196 -7.71 25.55 26.71
C GLU A 196 -6.34 26.23 26.71
#